data_AF-A0AA96EHI5-F1
#
_entry.id   AF-A0AA96EHI5-F1
#
_cell.length_a   1.000
_cell.length_b   1.000
_cell.length_c   1.000
_cell.angle_alpha   90.00
_cell.angle_beta   90.00
_cell.angle_gamma   90.00
#
_symmetry.space_group_name_H-M   'P 1'
#
loop_
_entity.id
_entity.type
_entity.pdbx_description
1 polymer ?
#
loop_
_entity_poly.entity_id
_entity_poly.type
_entity_poly.pdbx_seq_one_letter_code
_entity_poly.pdbx_strand_id
1 'polypeptide(L)'
;MDASYISAFAGLTGAAIGGLTSFATSWLTQQYQLTDKNRQAEWSKREQLFSAFIVEASKRYGDALSHEKDDVGDLVRLYALVGRIRLVASREVVTEAEKAMNLVIQAYLAPNRSLHELKELVDQGGVQFLMAFGEACRVELEWLAPRHKYAHQVGR
;
A
#
# COMPACT_ATOMS: atom_id res chain seq x y z
N MET A 1 52.41 -31.49 33.39
CA MET A 1 51.41 -31.69 32.32
C MET A 1 50.39 -30.57 32.47
N ASP A 2 50.67 -29.31 32.08
CA ASP A 2 49.85 -28.19 32.63
C ASP A 2 49.60 -26.97 31.70
N ALA A 3 50.07 -26.98 30.45
CA ALA A 3 49.82 -25.87 29.51
C ALA A 3 48.78 -26.22 28.44
N SER A 4 48.74 -27.48 28.00
CA SER A 4 47.84 -27.99 26.97
C SER A 4 46.37 -28.04 27.41
N TYR A 5 46.12 -28.37 28.69
CA TYR A 5 44.76 -28.39 29.24
C TYR A 5 44.17 -26.98 29.42
N ILE A 6 44.97 -26.02 29.88
CA ILE A 6 44.54 -24.63 30.05
C ILE A 6 44.22 -23.98 28.69
N SER A 7 45.04 -24.27 27.67
CA SER A 7 44.85 -23.73 26.31
C SER A 7 43.66 -24.37 25.58
N ALA A 8 43.43 -25.68 25.74
CA ALA A 8 42.25 -26.35 25.20
C ALA A 8 40.94 -25.85 25.83
N PHE A 9 40.94 -25.59 27.14
CA PHE A 9 39.78 -25.04 27.84
C PHE A 9 39.51 -23.58 27.46
N ALA A 10 40.56 -22.76 27.30
CA ALA A 10 40.45 -21.39 26.79
C ALA A 10 39.90 -21.36 25.35
N GLY A 11 40.36 -22.25 24.47
CA GLY A 11 39.85 -22.40 23.11
C GLY A 11 38.38 -22.82 23.05
N LEU A 12 37.97 -23.76 23.90
CA LEU A 12 36.57 -24.20 24.01
C LEU A 12 35.64 -23.09 24.55
N THR A 13 36.13 -22.29 25.49
CA THR A 13 35.36 -21.17 26.07
C THR A 13 35.16 -20.06 25.04
N GLY A 14 36.20 -19.73 24.24
CA GLY A 14 36.10 -18.77 23.14
C GLY A 14 35.18 -19.23 22.01
N ALA A 15 35.21 -20.53 21.66
CA ALA A 15 34.34 -21.11 20.64
C ALA A 15 32.86 -21.17 21.09
N ALA A 16 32.60 -21.44 22.37
CA ALA A 16 31.24 -21.43 22.91
C ALA A 16 30.62 -20.02 22.91
N ILE A 17 31.38 -19.00 23.34
CA ILE A 17 30.92 -17.60 23.32
C ILE A 17 30.75 -17.10 21.87
N GLY A 18 31.68 -17.43 20.98
CA GLY A 18 31.58 -17.11 19.55
C GLY A 18 30.39 -17.78 18.87
N GLY A 19 30.16 -19.07 19.14
CA GLY A 19 29.02 -19.83 18.60
C GLY A 19 27.67 -19.33 19.10
N LEU A 20 27.55 -18.98 20.38
CA LEU A 20 26.33 -18.39 20.96
C LEU A 20 26.06 -17.00 20.37
N THR A 21 27.10 -16.21 20.13
CA THR A 21 26.96 -14.88 19.49
C THR A 21 26.51 -15.01 18.03
N SER A 22 27.08 -15.94 17.26
CA SER A 22 26.66 -16.22 15.88
C SER A 22 25.24 -16.74 15.79
N PHE A 23 24.83 -17.61 16.72
CA PHE A 23 23.46 -18.11 16.79
C PHE A 23 22.46 -16.99 17.15
N ALA A 24 22.76 -16.17 18.16
CA ALA A 24 21.94 -15.02 18.54
C ALA A 24 21.83 -14.00 17.40
N THR A 25 22.93 -13.73 16.70
CA THR A 25 22.95 -12.82 15.54
C THR A 25 22.13 -13.37 14.38
N SER A 26 22.25 -14.66 14.06
CA SER A 26 21.44 -15.32 13.04
C SER A 26 19.95 -15.31 13.39
N TRP A 27 19.59 -15.60 14.64
CA TRP A 27 18.21 -15.57 15.09
C TRP A 27 17.60 -14.18 14.97
N LEU A 28 18.31 -13.15 15.47
CA LEU A 28 17.90 -11.76 15.33
C LEU A 28 17.76 -11.36 13.86
N THR A 29 18.75 -11.68 13.03
CA THR A 29 18.76 -11.36 11.60
C THR A 29 17.60 -12.05 10.87
N GLN A 30 17.32 -13.31 11.18
CA GLN A 30 16.23 -14.07 10.59
C GLN A 30 14.86 -13.49 11.02
N GLN A 31 14.71 -13.11 12.28
CA GLN A 31 13.53 -12.38 12.77
C GLN A 31 13.32 -11.06 12.01
N TYR A 32 14.36 -10.23 11.89
CA TYR A 32 14.30 -8.99 11.14
C TYR A 32 13.92 -9.22 9.67
N GLN A 33 14.55 -10.19 9.00
CA GLN A 33 14.26 -10.50 7.60
C GLN A 33 12.82 -11.00 7.37
N LEU A 34 12.25 -11.77 8.29
CA LEU A 34 10.87 -12.25 8.18
C LEU A 34 9.86 -11.10 8.35
N THR A 35 10.08 -10.20 9.32
CA THR A 35 9.20 -9.04 9.52
C THR A 35 9.24 -8.06 8.34
N ASP A 36 10.41 -7.80 7.76
CA ASP A 36 10.53 -6.93 6.59
C ASP A 36 9.92 -7.54 5.32
N LYS A 37 10.06 -8.87 5.12
CA LYS A 37 9.42 -9.57 3.99
C LYS A 37 7.90 -9.52 4.08
N ASN A 38 7.33 -9.76 5.27
CA ASN A 38 5.88 -9.66 5.47
C ASN A 38 5.37 -8.25 5.20
N ARG A 39 6.13 -7.22 5.63
CA ARG A 39 5.73 -5.83 5.42
C ARG A 39 5.81 -5.40 3.95
N GLN A 40 6.81 -5.87 3.21
CA GLN A 40 6.89 -5.67 1.76
C GLN A 40 5.74 -6.36 1.01
N ALA A 41 5.38 -7.58 1.40
CA ALA A 41 4.27 -8.30 0.79
C ALA A 41 2.92 -7.59 1.03
N GLU A 42 2.67 -7.13 2.26
CA GLU A 42 1.48 -6.34 2.60
C GLU A 42 1.45 -5.00 1.85
N TRP A 43 2.59 -4.31 1.77
CA TRP A 43 2.73 -3.06 1.01
C TRP A 43 2.36 -3.28 -0.46
N SER A 44 2.96 -4.27 -1.13
CA SER A 44 2.70 -4.53 -2.55
C SER A 44 1.26 -4.97 -2.81
N LYS A 45 0.68 -5.79 -1.93
CA LYS A 45 -0.73 -6.20 -2.04
C LYS A 45 -1.69 -5.02 -1.97
N ARG A 46 -1.43 -4.06 -1.07
CA ARG A 46 -2.26 -2.86 -0.91
C ARG A 46 -2.05 -1.89 -2.07
N GLU A 47 -0.81 -1.63 -2.47
CA GLU A 47 -0.48 -0.81 -3.64
C GLU A 47 -1.22 -1.31 -4.89
N GLN A 48 -1.14 -2.62 -5.19
CA GLN A 48 -1.84 -3.22 -6.33
C GLN A 48 -3.35 -3.04 -6.24
N LEU A 49 -3.93 -3.21 -5.05
CA LEU A 49 -5.36 -3.06 -4.84
C LEU A 49 -5.82 -1.61 -5.02
N PHE A 50 -5.07 -0.65 -4.47
CA PHE A 50 -5.36 0.78 -4.61
C PHE A 50 -5.22 1.23 -6.06
N SER A 51 -4.17 0.78 -6.76
CA SER A 51 -4.00 1.03 -8.19
C SER A 51 -5.16 0.46 -9.01
N ALA A 52 -5.63 -0.75 -8.71
CA ALA A 52 -6.76 -1.35 -9.41
C ALA A 52 -8.05 -0.54 -9.21
N PHE A 53 -8.28 -0.02 -8.00
CA PHE A 53 -9.41 0.87 -7.72
C PHE A 53 -9.30 2.19 -8.48
N ILE A 54 -8.12 2.83 -8.50
CA ILE A 54 -7.89 4.08 -9.24
C ILE A 54 -8.21 3.91 -10.71
N VAL A 55 -7.69 2.84 -11.34
CA VAL A 55 -7.92 2.56 -12.77
C VAL A 55 -9.41 2.35 -13.05
N GLU A 56 -10.08 1.51 -12.27
CA GLU A 56 -11.50 1.23 -12.47
C GLU A 56 -12.35 2.48 -12.23
N ALA A 57 -12.14 3.19 -11.12
CA ALA A 57 -12.88 4.41 -10.78
C ALA A 57 -12.70 5.49 -11.85
N SER A 58 -11.47 5.70 -12.33
CA SER A 58 -11.17 6.69 -13.38
C SER A 58 -11.89 6.35 -14.68
N LYS A 59 -11.86 5.06 -15.07
CA LYS A 59 -12.59 4.60 -16.24
C LYS A 59 -14.08 4.84 -16.11
N ARG A 60 -14.70 4.42 -14.99
CA ARG A 60 -16.15 4.59 -14.78
C ARG A 60 -16.57 6.04 -14.66
N TYR A 61 -15.73 6.88 -14.06
CA TYR A 61 -15.98 8.31 -14.04
C TYR A 61 -15.96 8.90 -15.45
N GLY A 62 -14.97 8.52 -16.28
CA GLY A 62 -14.92 8.91 -17.68
C GLY A 62 -16.14 8.43 -18.49
N ASP A 63 -16.46 7.14 -18.39
CA ASP A 63 -17.62 6.51 -19.05
C ASP A 63 -18.94 7.21 -18.65
N ALA A 64 -19.09 7.56 -17.36
CA ALA A 64 -20.25 8.28 -16.84
C ALA A 64 -20.33 9.71 -17.37
N LEU A 65 -19.20 10.41 -17.43
CA LEU A 65 -19.13 11.76 -17.94
C LEU A 65 -19.44 11.83 -19.45
N SER A 66 -18.96 10.87 -20.24
CA SER A 66 -19.26 10.76 -21.68
C SER A 66 -20.60 10.08 -21.97
N HIS A 67 -21.29 9.57 -20.94
CA HIS A 67 -22.54 8.79 -21.06
C HIS A 67 -22.42 7.63 -22.08
N GLU A 68 -21.22 7.08 -22.24
CA GLU A 68 -20.93 6.06 -23.27
C GLU A 68 -21.52 4.69 -22.90
N LYS A 69 -21.83 4.45 -21.62
CA LYS A 69 -22.26 3.13 -21.16
C LYS A 69 -23.12 3.17 -19.89
N ASP A 70 -24.42 2.89 -20.03
CA ASP A 70 -25.40 2.90 -18.93
C ASP A 70 -25.61 1.50 -18.29
N ASP A 71 -24.59 0.64 -18.35
CA ASP A 71 -24.67 -0.73 -17.83
C ASP A 71 -24.25 -0.78 -16.36
N VAL A 72 -25.24 -0.97 -15.48
CA VAL A 72 -25.08 -1.12 -14.02
C VAL A 72 -24.10 -2.25 -13.66
N GLY A 73 -23.92 -3.26 -14.52
CA GLY A 73 -22.97 -4.35 -14.32
C GLY A 73 -21.53 -3.88 -14.13
N ASP A 74 -21.17 -2.73 -14.69
CA ASP A 74 -19.83 -2.16 -14.59
C ASP A 74 -19.53 -1.52 -13.23
N LEU A 75 -20.56 -1.09 -12.48
CA LEU A 75 -20.43 -0.61 -11.11
C LEU A 75 -20.17 -1.75 -10.10
N VAL A 76 -20.53 -2.99 -10.45
CA VAL A 76 -20.29 -4.17 -9.60
C VAL A 76 -18.80 -4.36 -9.34
N ARG A 77 -17.96 -4.15 -10.36
CA ARG A 77 -16.50 -4.28 -10.20
C ARG A 77 -15.94 -3.21 -9.28
N LEU A 78 -16.41 -1.97 -9.41
CA LEU A 78 -16.02 -0.86 -8.53
C LEU A 78 -16.42 -1.16 -7.08
N TYR A 79 -17.64 -1.62 -6.86
CA TYR A 79 -18.13 -2.02 -5.53
C TYR A 79 -17.33 -3.18 -4.93
N ALA A 80 -16.98 -4.18 -5.74
CA ALA A 80 -16.15 -5.30 -5.31
C ALA A 80 -14.74 -4.85 -4.89
N LEU A 81 -14.15 -3.87 -5.57
CA LEU A 81 -12.86 -3.29 -5.19
C LEU A 81 -12.94 -2.56 -3.85
N VAL A 82 -13.99 -1.77 -3.59
CA VAL A 82 -14.22 -1.15 -2.27
C VAL A 82 -14.37 -2.22 -1.19
N GLY A 83 -15.12 -3.29 -1.45
CA GLY A 83 -15.25 -4.43 -0.54
C GLY A 83 -13.89 -5.06 -0.20
N ARG A 84 -13.02 -5.25 -1.20
CA ARG A 84 -11.66 -5.75 -0.99
C ARG A 84 -10.78 -4.78 -0.21
N ILE A 85 -10.87 -3.47 -0.48
CA ILE A 85 -10.16 -2.43 0.27
C ILE A 85 -10.57 -2.49 1.74
N ARG A 86 -11.87 -2.64 2.02
CA ARG A 86 -12.42 -2.76 3.38
C ARG A 86 -11.87 -3.94 4.19
N LEU A 87 -11.41 -4.99 3.53
CA LEU A 87 -10.81 -6.15 4.22
C LEU A 87 -9.39 -5.90 4.71
N VAL A 88 -8.64 -4.99 4.08
CA VAL A 88 -7.19 -4.89 4.28
C VAL A 88 -6.69 -3.49 4.62
N ALA A 89 -7.43 -2.45 4.26
CA ALA A 89 -7.01 -1.06 4.41
C ALA A 89 -7.53 -0.43 5.71
N SER A 90 -6.96 0.72 6.06
CA SER A 90 -7.43 1.57 7.15
C SER A 90 -8.84 2.09 6.89
N ARG A 91 -9.52 2.51 7.97
CA ARG A 91 -10.85 3.12 7.87
C ARG A 91 -10.85 4.37 6.99
N GLU A 92 -9.79 5.17 7.05
CA GLU A 92 -9.67 6.40 6.26
C GLU A 92 -9.63 6.10 4.75
N VAL A 93 -8.79 5.16 4.32
CA VAL A 93 -8.74 4.71 2.93
C VAL A 93 -10.09 4.17 2.45
N VAL A 94 -10.79 3.40 3.30
CA VAL A 94 -12.12 2.87 2.98
C VAL A 94 -13.13 4.01 2.80
N THR A 95 -13.16 4.98 3.72
CA THR A 95 -14.05 6.12 3.65
C THR A 95 -13.83 6.95 2.38
N GLU A 96 -12.58 7.21 2.01
CA GLU A 96 -12.28 7.96 0.78
C GLU A 96 -12.60 7.14 -0.48
N ALA A 97 -12.43 5.82 -0.46
CA ALA A 97 -12.85 4.95 -1.57
C ALA A 97 -14.37 4.98 -1.77
N GLU A 98 -15.14 4.94 -0.68
CA GLU A 98 -16.61 5.03 -0.73
C GLU A 98 -17.08 6.38 -1.28
N LYS A 99 -16.44 7.49 -0.86
CA LYS A 99 -16.72 8.83 -1.40
C LYS A 99 -16.44 8.89 -2.90
N ALA A 100 -15.30 8.38 -3.35
CA ALA A 100 -14.96 8.34 -4.77
C ALA A 100 -15.96 7.50 -5.56
N MET A 101 -16.36 6.32 -5.05
CA MET A 101 -17.38 5.49 -5.69
C MET A 101 -18.74 6.22 -5.77
N ASN A 102 -19.14 6.93 -4.72
CA ASN A 102 -20.37 7.72 -4.73
C ASN A 102 -20.33 8.85 -5.77
N LEU A 103 -19.19 9.50 -5.98
CA LEU A 103 -19.02 10.51 -7.04
C LEU A 103 -19.16 9.89 -8.44
N VAL A 104 -18.63 8.68 -8.66
CA VAL A 104 -18.85 7.94 -9.90
C VAL A 104 -20.33 7.64 -10.12
N ILE A 105 -21.03 7.15 -9.09
CA ILE A 105 -22.48 6.87 -9.17
C ILE A 105 -23.26 8.15 -9.46
N GLN A 106 -22.91 9.27 -8.81
CA GLN A 106 -23.56 10.56 -9.07
C GLN A 106 -23.33 11.06 -10.49
N ALA A 107 -22.15 10.80 -11.07
CA ALA A 107 -21.88 11.15 -12.47
C ALA A 107 -22.79 10.40 -13.45
N TYR A 108 -23.11 9.14 -13.18
CA TYR A 108 -24.08 8.36 -13.98
C TYR A 108 -25.52 8.88 -13.86
N LEU A 109 -25.86 9.52 -12.74
CA LEU A 109 -27.21 10.05 -12.50
C LEU A 109 -27.36 11.51 -12.97
N ALA A 110 -26.27 12.16 -13.38
CA ALA A 110 -26.28 13.55 -13.80
C ALA A 110 -26.73 13.71 -15.26
N PRO A 111 -27.19 14.90 -15.69
CA PRO A 111 -27.50 15.17 -17.09
C PRO A 111 -26.24 15.15 -17.99
N ASN A 112 -26.45 14.89 -19.28
CA ASN A 112 -25.40 14.89 -20.32
C ASN A 112 -24.53 16.16 -20.25
N ARG A 113 -23.21 15.96 -20.21
CA ARG A 113 -22.21 17.03 -20.29
C ARG A 113 -21.65 17.09 -21.71
N SER A 114 -21.61 18.28 -22.29
CA SER A 114 -20.85 18.57 -23.50
C SER A 114 -19.34 18.55 -23.22
N LEU A 115 -18.52 18.41 -24.27
CA LEU A 115 -17.05 18.50 -24.15
C LEU A 115 -16.59 19.82 -23.52
N HIS A 116 -17.33 20.91 -23.75
CA HIS A 116 -17.06 22.21 -23.13
C HIS A 116 -17.28 22.16 -21.62
N GLU A 117 -18.41 21.61 -21.17
CA GLU A 117 -18.71 21.47 -19.75
C GLU A 117 -17.76 20.49 -19.05
N LEU A 118 -17.25 19.47 -19.77
CA LEU A 118 -16.20 18.60 -19.25
C LEU A 118 -14.88 19.35 -19.05
N LYS A 119 -14.51 20.23 -19.98
CA LYS A 119 -13.35 21.11 -19.81
C LYS A 119 -13.52 22.03 -18.61
N GLU A 120 -14.69 22.65 -18.44
CA GLU A 120 -14.96 23.50 -17.26
C GLU A 120 -14.90 22.70 -15.96
N LEU A 121 -15.44 21.48 -15.95
CA LEU A 121 -15.37 20.58 -14.81
C LEU A 121 -13.90 20.27 -14.45
N VAL A 122 -13.06 20.04 -15.46
CA VAL A 122 -11.62 19.82 -15.26
C VAL A 122 -10.95 21.05 -14.65
N ASP A 123 -11.22 22.24 -15.22
CA ASP A 123 -10.66 23.51 -14.76
C ASP A 123 -11.12 23.86 -13.33
N GLN A 124 -12.32 23.42 -12.94
CA GLN A 124 -12.87 23.56 -11.58
C GLN A 124 -12.39 22.50 -10.59
N GLY A 125 -11.54 21.57 -11.01
CA GLY A 125 -10.97 20.53 -10.15
C GLY A 125 -11.80 19.24 -10.06
N GLY A 126 -12.78 19.01 -10.93
CA GLY A 126 -13.56 17.77 -11.00
C GLY A 126 -12.74 16.52 -11.34
N VAL A 127 -11.51 16.66 -11.84
CA VAL A 127 -10.54 15.55 -12.01
C VAL A 127 -9.92 15.13 -10.68
N GLN A 128 -10.06 15.93 -9.62
CA GLN A 128 -9.48 15.66 -8.31
C GLN A 128 -10.33 14.71 -7.46
N PHE A 129 -11.34 14.04 -8.02
CA PHE A 129 -12.25 13.17 -7.28
C PHE A 129 -11.57 11.98 -6.57
N LEU A 130 -10.37 11.59 -7.02
CA LEU A 130 -9.53 10.57 -6.38
C LEU A 130 -8.43 11.13 -5.48
N MET A 131 -8.29 12.46 -5.35
CA MET A 131 -7.13 13.05 -4.69
C MET A 131 -7.08 12.69 -3.20
N ALA A 132 -8.20 12.81 -2.49
CA ALA A 132 -8.30 12.42 -1.08
C ALA A 132 -8.04 10.92 -0.86
N PHE A 133 -8.56 10.07 -1.76
CA PHE A 133 -8.27 8.62 -1.73
C PHE A 133 -6.78 8.35 -1.93
N GLY A 134 -6.14 9.01 -2.90
CA GLY A 134 -4.71 8.88 -3.16
C GLY A 134 -3.86 9.29 -1.98
N GLU A 135 -4.18 10.39 -1.31
CA GLU A 135 -3.47 10.84 -0.11
C GLU A 135 -3.64 9.89 1.06
N ALA A 136 -4.86 9.41 1.32
CA ALA A 136 -5.10 8.39 2.36
C ALA A 136 -4.29 7.11 2.08
N CYS A 137 -4.26 6.66 0.82
CA CYS A 137 -3.45 5.51 0.41
C CYS A 137 -1.95 5.75 0.63
N ARG A 138 -1.47 6.95 0.30
CA ARG A 138 -0.07 7.32 0.46
C ARG A 138 0.35 7.29 1.93
N VAL A 139 -0.44 7.90 2.81
CA VAL A 139 -0.22 7.85 4.26
C VAL A 139 -0.15 6.40 4.73
N GLU A 140 -1.11 5.56 4.34
CA GLU A 140 -1.13 4.15 4.72
C GLU A 140 0.09 3.36 4.22
N LEU A 141 0.50 3.58 2.97
CA LEU A 141 1.66 2.93 2.37
C LEU A 141 2.99 3.40 2.98
N GLU A 142 3.09 4.66 3.42
CA GLU A 142 4.26 5.17 4.15
C GLU A 142 4.44 4.44 5.49
N TRP A 143 3.36 4.17 6.23
CA TRP A 143 3.41 3.37 7.46
C TRP A 143 3.91 1.92 7.21
N LEU A 144 3.63 1.38 6.02
CA LEU A 144 4.03 0.03 5.62
C LEU A 144 5.38 0.00 4.89
N ALA A 145 5.98 1.14 4.55
CA ALA A 145 7.19 1.18 3.74
C ALA A 145 8.39 0.53 4.47
N PRO A 146 9.13 -0.44 3.88
CA PRO A 146 10.25 -1.16 4.51
C PRO A 146 11.29 -0.22 5.11
N ARG A 147 11.84 -0.55 6.30
CA ARG A 147 12.63 0.38 7.14
C ARG A 147 13.93 0.83 6.45
N HIS A 148 14.37 0.10 5.43
CA HIS A 148 15.60 0.37 4.70
C HIS A 148 15.55 1.62 3.80
N LYS A 149 14.37 2.20 3.52
CA LYS A 149 14.25 3.42 2.67
C LYS A 149 14.55 4.74 3.41
N TYR A 150 14.70 4.73 4.74
CA TYR A 150 14.95 5.96 5.54
C TYR A 150 16.35 6.07 6.15
N ALA A 151 17.20 5.03 6.02
CA ALA A 151 18.56 5.04 6.56
C ALA A 151 19.54 5.95 5.79
N HIS A 152 19.14 6.49 4.62
CA HIS A 152 19.97 7.42 3.84
C HIS A 152 19.63 8.90 4.01
N GLN A 153 18.69 9.26 4.89
CA GLN A 153 18.32 10.66 5.13
C GLN A 153 18.65 11.21 6.52
N VAL A 154 19.15 10.38 7.45
CA VAL A 154 19.62 10.83 8.78
C VAL A 154 21.13 10.60 8.88
N GLY A 155 21.87 11.25 7.99
CA GLY A 155 23.31 11.10 7.86
C GLY A 155 23.92 12.18 6.98
N ARG A 156 23.65 13.44 7.33
CA ARG A 156 24.45 14.60 6.94
C ARG A 156 24.47 15.60 8.08
#